data_AF-A0A9J6NX13-F1
#
_entry.id   AF-A0A9J6NX13-F1
#
_cell.length_a   1.000
_cell.length_b   1.000
_cell.length_c   1.000
_cell.angle_alpha   90.00
_cell.angle_beta   90.00
_cell.angle_gamma   90.00
#
_symmetry.space_group_name_H-M   'P 1'
#
loop_
_entity.id
_entity.type
_entity.pdbx_description
1 polymer ?
#
loop_
_entity_poly.entity_id
_entity_poly.type
_entity_poly.pdbx_seq_one_letter_code
_entity_poly.pdbx_strand_id
1 'polypeptide(L)'
;MSYTVHNGQPQGIANNNSNFLREALIGEIVAINDYSHHIALCPINEVSKVLTHIMQEEKKHYGMFLELIRKNDDMQMEKYLDIMKNHHRRRSSQKKYRNTYEGEKIHMINLLSFIRQDIKGELEAIISYEHILSKTVDKAIIKTLNDVIGDEKEHVEELTKILMKYDKDLYGPIEP
;
A
#
# COMPACT_ATOMS: atom_id res chain seq x y z
N MET A 1 -3.72 24.60 3.32
CA MET A 1 -2.94 24.40 2.08
C MET A 1 -1.46 24.63 2.38
N SER A 2 -0.66 23.55 2.44
CA SER A 2 0.74 23.44 1.99
C SER A 2 0.98 21.92 1.97
N TYR A 3 0.84 21.16 0.88
CA TYR A 3 1.21 21.34 -0.54
C TYR A 3 2.70 21.59 -0.77
N THR A 4 3.58 20.72 -0.29
CA THR A 4 5.03 20.91 -0.51
C THR A 4 5.87 19.64 -0.68
N VAL A 5 5.30 18.51 -1.13
CA VAL A 5 6.01 17.57 -2.05
C VAL A 5 4.95 16.86 -2.90
N HIS A 6 5.20 16.70 -4.20
CA HIS A 6 4.47 15.71 -4.99
C HIS A 6 4.92 14.33 -4.48
N ASN A 7 4.02 13.57 -3.84
CA ASN A 7 4.26 12.23 -3.24
C ASN A 7 5.07 12.19 -1.92
N GLY A 8 4.58 12.80 -0.82
CA GLY A 8 5.24 12.69 0.49
C GLY A 8 4.29 12.48 1.68
N GLN A 9 4.75 11.70 2.66
CA GLN A 9 4.07 11.34 3.92
C GLN A 9 4.03 12.48 4.97
N PRO A 10 3.16 12.40 5.99
CA PRO A 10 3.05 13.42 7.04
C PRO A 10 4.36 13.61 7.81
N GLN A 11 4.78 14.87 8.03
CA GLN A 11 5.84 15.18 8.99
C GLN A 11 5.24 15.61 10.33
N GLY A 12 5.16 14.63 11.24
CA GLY A 12 5.03 14.77 12.69
C GLY A 12 5.57 13.48 13.31
N ILE A 13 6.14 13.53 14.53
CA ILE A 13 6.45 12.28 15.23
C ILE A 13 5.11 11.75 15.76
N ALA A 14 4.64 10.63 15.21
CA ALA A 14 3.55 9.89 15.83
C ALA A 14 3.98 9.51 17.26
N ASN A 15 3.27 10.06 18.25
CA ASN A 15 3.57 9.85 19.68
C ASN A 15 2.63 8.83 20.34
N ASN A 16 1.72 8.23 19.57
CA ASN A 16 0.80 7.21 20.06
C ASN A 16 0.42 6.22 18.95
N ASN A 17 -0.09 5.05 19.37
CA ASN A 17 -0.50 3.96 18.49
C ASN A 17 -1.43 4.42 17.36
N SER A 18 -2.44 5.25 17.66
CA SER A 18 -3.42 5.69 16.66
C SER A 18 -2.82 6.56 15.56
N ASN A 19 -1.79 7.37 15.86
CA ASN A 19 -1.10 8.16 14.84
C ASN A 19 -0.18 7.29 13.98
N PHE A 20 0.53 6.33 14.59
CA PHE A 20 1.32 5.35 13.83
C PHE A 20 0.46 4.53 12.86
N LEU A 21 -0.71 4.06 13.32
CA LEU A 21 -1.65 3.33 12.48
C LEU A 21 -2.20 4.19 11.33
N ARG A 22 -2.34 5.50 11.53
CA ARG A 22 -2.75 6.43 10.46
C ARG A 22 -1.65 6.64 9.43
N GLU A 23 -0.40 6.76 9.86
CA GLU A 23 0.75 6.84 8.96
C GLU A 23 0.85 5.57 8.11
N ALA A 24 0.69 4.39 8.73
CA ALA A 24 0.62 3.12 8.02
C ALA A 24 -0.52 3.09 7.00
N LEU A 25 -1.75 3.45 7.42
CA LEU A 25 -2.90 3.53 6.51
C LEU A 25 -2.68 4.49 5.33
N ILE A 26 -1.95 5.59 5.54
CA ILE A 26 -1.59 6.52 4.45
C ILE A 26 -0.60 5.87 3.48
N GLY A 27 0.39 5.13 3.99
CA GLY A 27 1.29 4.31 3.19
C GLY A 27 0.53 3.36 2.27
N GLU A 28 -0.43 2.62 2.82
CA GLU A 28 -1.29 1.71 2.03
C GLU A 28 -2.06 2.42 0.92
N ILE A 29 -2.60 3.61 1.19
CA ILE A 29 -3.32 4.39 0.17
C ILE A 29 -2.38 4.77 -0.99
N VAL A 30 -1.13 5.14 -0.68
CA VAL A 30 -0.13 5.48 -1.69
C VAL A 30 0.21 4.24 -2.52
N ALA A 31 0.54 3.12 -1.87
CA ALA A 31 0.85 1.86 -2.54
C ALA A 31 -0.31 1.39 -3.46
N ILE A 32 -1.55 1.40 -2.97
CA ILE A 32 -2.73 1.05 -3.76
C ILE A 32 -2.84 1.90 -5.04
N ASN A 33 -2.58 3.21 -4.92
CA ASN A 33 -2.68 4.13 -6.06
C ASN A 33 -1.52 3.94 -7.05
N ASP A 34 -0.31 3.76 -6.54
CA ASP A 34 0.89 3.53 -7.35
C ASP A 34 0.75 2.22 -8.13
N TYR A 35 0.40 1.12 -7.47
CA TYR A 35 0.12 -0.14 -8.17
C TYR A 35 -1.04 -0.02 -9.15
N SER A 36 -2.14 0.67 -8.79
CA SER A 36 -3.26 0.90 -9.72
C SER A 36 -2.80 1.61 -10.99
N HIS A 37 -1.91 2.59 -10.85
CA HIS A 37 -1.32 3.34 -11.95
C HIS A 37 -0.39 2.45 -12.79
N HIS A 38 0.53 1.73 -12.15
CA HIS A 38 1.49 0.86 -12.82
C HIS A 38 0.79 -0.29 -13.57
N ILE A 39 -0.23 -0.92 -12.98
CA ILE A 39 -1.05 -1.96 -13.61
C ILE A 39 -1.67 -1.47 -14.91
N ALA A 40 -2.23 -0.25 -14.91
CA ALA A 40 -2.93 0.29 -16.07
C ALA A 40 -1.99 0.61 -17.24
N LEU A 41 -0.72 0.90 -16.94
CA LEU A 41 0.30 1.21 -17.93
C LEU A 41 1.16 0.00 -18.32
N CYS A 42 1.09 -1.09 -17.56
CA CYS A 42 1.87 -2.31 -17.77
C CYS A 42 1.39 -3.07 -19.02
N PRO A 43 2.23 -3.24 -20.06
CA PRO A 43 1.83 -3.96 -21.26
C PRO A 43 1.95 -5.50 -21.13
N ILE A 44 2.57 -5.98 -20.05
CA ILE A 44 2.91 -7.40 -19.86
C ILE A 44 1.91 -8.06 -18.92
N ASN A 45 1.09 -8.97 -19.45
CA ASN A 45 0.02 -9.61 -18.69
C ASN A 45 0.50 -10.36 -17.43
N GLU A 46 1.64 -11.03 -17.49
CA GLU A 46 2.17 -11.75 -16.32
C GLU A 46 2.61 -10.81 -15.20
N VAL A 47 3.30 -9.71 -15.54
CA VAL A 47 3.67 -8.67 -14.57
C VAL A 47 2.43 -7.98 -14.01
N SER A 48 1.48 -7.61 -14.87
CA SER A 48 0.21 -6.99 -14.46
C SER A 48 -0.57 -7.85 -13.46
N LYS A 49 -0.50 -9.19 -13.55
CA LYS A 49 -1.12 -10.10 -12.58
C LYS A 49 -0.45 -10.04 -11.21
N VAL A 50 0.88 -10.02 -11.16
CA VAL A 50 1.65 -9.89 -9.91
C VAL A 50 1.35 -8.54 -9.26
N LEU A 51 1.46 -7.44 -10.01
CA LEU A 51 1.11 -6.11 -9.47
C LEU A 51 -0.35 -6.04 -9.00
N THR A 52 -1.27 -6.71 -9.70
CA THR A 52 -2.68 -6.79 -9.26
C THR A 52 -2.83 -7.56 -7.96
N HIS A 53 -2.08 -8.65 -7.78
CA HIS A 53 -2.07 -9.43 -6.56
C HIS A 53 -1.62 -8.58 -5.37
N ILE A 54 -0.44 -7.97 -5.47
CA ILE A 54 0.14 -7.09 -4.45
C ILE A 54 -0.85 -5.97 -4.08
N MET A 55 -1.39 -5.26 -5.09
CA MET A 55 -2.42 -4.22 -4.85
C MET A 55 -3.67 -4.72 -4.09
N GLN A 56 -4.07 -5.99 -4.22
CA GLN A 56 -5.18 -6.51 -3.40
C GLN A 56 -4.76 -6.75 -1.95
N GLU A 57 -3.51 -7.10 -1.71
CA GLU A 57 -2.94 -7.24 -0.37
C GLU A 57 -2.83 -5.87 0.30
N GLU A 58 -2.40 -4.83 -0.40
CA GLU A 58 -2.43 -3.46 0.15
C GLU A 58 -3.85 -3.00 0.52
N LYS A 59 -4.87 -3.41 -0.24
CA LYS A 59 -6.28 -3.14 0.13
C LYS A 59 -6.69 -3.88 1.39
N LYS A 60 -6.16 -5.08 1.61
CA LYS A 60 -6.36 -5.86 2.84
C LYS A 60 -5.62 -5.19 4.00
N HIS A 61 -4.37 -4.75 3.82
CA HIS A 61 -3.58 -4.01 4.80
C HIS A 61 -4.29 -2.72 5.22
N TYR A 62 -4.81 -1.95 4.25
CA TYR A 62 -5.67 -0.79 4.50
C TYR A 62 -6.83 -1.14 5.45
N GLY A 63 -7.52 -2.25 5.18
CA GLY A 63 -8.63 -2.71 6.02
C GLY A 63 -8.20 -3.05 7.45
N MET A 64 -7.06 -3.74 7.59
CA MET A 64 -6.48 -4.15 8.86
C MET A 64 -6.11 -2.93 9.72
N PHE A 65 -5.41 -1.94 9.14
CA PHE A 65 -5.05 -0.72 9.87
C PHE A 65 -6.27 0.12 10.23
N LEU A 66 -7.24 0.27 9.33
CA LEU A 66 -8.47 1.02 9.62
C LEU A 66 -9.29 0.38 10.75
N GLU A 67 -9.32 -0.95 10.82
CA GLU A 67 -9.95 -1.67 11.93
C GLU A 67 -9.24 -1.39 13.25
N LEU A 68 -7.90 -1.44 13.28
CA LEU A 68 -7.12 -1.12 14.48
C LEU A 68 -7.32 0.33 14.93
N ILE A 69 -7.36 1.29 14.00
CA ILE A 69 -7.65 2.70 14.36
C ILE A 69 -9.01 2.79 15.03
N ARG A 70 -10.05 2.14 14.50
CA ARG A 70 -11.40 2.15 15.10
C ARG A 70 -11.45 1.46 16.46
N LYS A 71 -10.56 0.51 16.75
CA LYS A 71 -10.44 -0.11 18.09
C LYS A 71 -9.70 0.78 19.09
N ASN A 72 -8.84 1.69 18.61
CA ASN A 72 -7.96 2.51 19.45
C ASN A 72 -8.36 4.00 19.50
N ASP A 73 -9.37 4.42 18.75
CA ASP A 73 -9.89 5.77 18.72
C ASP A 73 -11.42 5.76 18.74
N ASP A 74 -11.98 6.02 19.92
CA ASP A 74 -13.43 6.03 20.17
C ASP A 74 -14.15 7.03 19.27
N MET A 75 -13.53 8.18 18.98
CA MET A 75 -14.12 9.20 18.11
C MET A 75 -14.16 8.70 16.66
N GLN A 76 -13.11 8.03 16.18
CA GLN A 76 -13.12 7.41 14.86
C GLN A 76 -14.20 6.34 14.74
N MET A 77 -14.42 5.56 15.80
CA MET A 77 -15.47 4.54 15.88
C MET A 77 -16.87 5.17 15.88
N GLU A 78 -17.10 6.22 16.67
CA GLU A 78 -18.35 6.97 16.70
C GLU A 78 -18.70 7.49 15.29
N LYS A 79 -17.75 8.14 14.60
CA LYS A 79 -17.97 8.63 13.24
C LYS A 79 -18.25 7.51 12.24
N TYR A 80 -17.58 6.37 12.37
CA TYR A 80 -17.92 5.19 11.58
C TYR A 80 -19.37 4.75 11.80
N LEU A 81 -19.82 4.63 13.05
CA LEU A 81 -21.18 4.21 13.39
C LEU A 81 -22.23 5.22 12.89
N ASP A 82 -21.97 6.52 13.01
CA ASP A 82 -22.86 7.58 12.51
C ASP A 82 -23.02 7.52 10.99
N ILE A 83 -21.92 7.39 10.25
CA ILE A 83 -21.94 7.23 8.80
C ILE A 83 -22.74 5.97 8.42
N MET A 84 -22.49 4.83 9.08
CA MET A 84 -23.21 3.58 8.77
C MET A 84 -24.72 3.68 9.07
N LYS A 85 -25.11 4.34 10.18
CA LYS A 85 -26.52 4.56 10.53
C LYS A 85 -27.22 5.47 9.51
N ASN A 86 -26.55 6.55 9.08
CA ASN A 86 -27.12 7.55 8.18
C ASN A 86 -27.16 7.09 6.71
N HIS A 87 -26.34 6.12 6.30
CA HIS A 87 -26.32 5.55 4.96
C HIS A 87 -27.24 4.33 4.75
N HIS A 88 -28.11 3.98 5.70
CA HIS A 88 -29.15 2.95 5.50
C HIS A 88 -30.24 3.32 4.48
N ARG A 89 -30.19 4.51 3.88
CA ARG A 89 -31.14 4.94 2.83
C ARG A 89 -30.57 4.70 1.43
N ARG A 90 -31.04 3.59 0.84
CA ARG A 90 -30.88 3.12 -0.56
C ARG A 90 -29.48 2.62 -0.91
N ARG A 91 -29.30 1.31 -0.86
CA ARG A 91 -28.52 0.57 -1.88
C ARG A 91 -29.19 0.81 -3.24
N SER A 92 -29.04 2.00 -3.82
CA SER A 92 -29.19 2.10 -5.28
C SER A 92 -28.09 1.24 -5.88
N SER A 93 -28.35 0.65 -7.04
CA SER A 93 -27.34 -0.03 -7.86
C SER A 93 -26.29 1.00 -8.30
N GLN A 94 -25.44 1.46 -7.38
CA GLN A 94 -24.39 2.41 -7.68
C GLN A 94 -23.39 1.71 -8.58
N LYS A 95 -23.17 2.33 -9.74
CA LYS A 95 -22.22 1.87 -10.73
C LYS A 95 -20.85 1.77 -10.04
N LYS A 96 -20.28 0.56 -9.99
CA LYS A 96 -18.90 0.40 -9.56
C LYS A 96 -18.01 1.04 -10.62
N TYR A 97 -17.23 2.02 -10.23
CA TYR A 97 -16.24 2.63 -11.11
C TYR A 97 -15.00 1.74 -11.13
N ARG A 98 -14.53 1.41 -12.32
CA ARG A 98 -13.19 0.86 -12.50
C ARG A 98 -12.28 2.06 -12.71
N ASN A 99 -11.22 2.20 -11.92
CA ASN A 99 -10.18 3.18 -12.23
C ASN A 99 -9.60 2.79 -13.58
N THR A 100 -9.90 3.59 -14.60
CA THR A 100 -9.31 3.48 -15.93
C THR A 100 -8.31 4.62 -16.02
N TYR A 101 -7.02 4.31 -15.92
CA TYR A 101 -6.02 5.25 -16.38
C TYR A 101 -6.01 5.15 -17.91
N GLU A 102 -6.49 6.19 -18.57
CA GLU A 102 -6.34 6.37 -20.02
C GLU A 102 -4.95 6.95 -20.26
N GLY A 103 -3.95 6.08 -20.35
CA GLY A 103 -2.57 6.44 -20.68
C GLY A 103 -2.08 5.63 -21.88
N GLU A 104 -1.17 6.21 -22.67
CA GLU A 104 -0.46 5.46 -23.71
C GLU A 104 0.32 4.30 -23.07
N LYS A 105 0.34 3.14 -23.73
CA LYS A 105 1.14 1.99 -23.27
C LYS A 105 2.60 2.42 -23.13
N ILE A 106 3.17 2.13 -21.97
CA ILE A 106 4.51 2.57 -21.62
C ILE A 106 5.61 1.69 -22.26
N HIS A 107 6.76 2.30 -22.56
CA HIS A 107 7.97 1.58 -22.99
C HIS A 107 8.59 0.76 -21.85
N MET A 108 9.27 -0.35 -22.21
CA MET A 108 9.93 -1.26 -21.24
C MET A 108 10.83 -0.55 -20.21
N ILE A 109 11.49 0.55 -20.62
CA ILE A 109 12.33 1.36 -19.73
C ILE A 109 11.54 1.89 -18.53
N ASN A 110 10.30 2.37 -18.73
CA ASN A 110 9.52 2.89 -17.59
C ASN A 110 8.90 1.75 -16.77
N LEU A 111 8.68 0.55 -17.34
CA LEU A 111 8.26 -0.61 -16.54
C LEU A 111 9.31 -0.95 -15.49
N LEU A 112 10.60 -1.07 -15.87
CA LEU A 112 11.67 -1.35 -14.92
C LEU A 112 11.82 -0.23 -13.88
N SER A 113 11.55 1.03 -14.26
CA SER A 113 11.51 2.14 -13.31
C SER A 113 10.38 2.00 -12.29
N PHE A 114 9.19 1.58 -12.72
CA PHE A 114 8.06 1.34 -11.82
C PHE A 114 8.34 0.19 -10.85
N ILE A 115 8.86 -0.94 -11.33
CA ILE A 115 9.19 -2.06 -10.46
C ILE A 115 10.22 -1.65 -9.39
N ARG A 116 11.24 -0.86 -9.74
CA ARG A 116 12.21 -0.35 -8.75
C ARG A 116 11.56 0.66 -7.77
N GLN A 117 10.61 1.46 -8.24
CA GLN A 117 9.86 2.38 -7.41
C GLN A 117 8.94 1.63 -6.43
N ASP A 118 8.31 0.55 -6.87
CA ASP A 118 7.47 -0.32 -6.06
C ASP A 118 8.32 -1.02 -4.99
N ILE A 119 9.46 -1.63 -5.36
CA ILE A 119 10.42 -2.22 -4.40
C ILE A 119 10.86 -1.19 -3.34
N LYS A 120 11.14 0.05 -3.76
CA LYS A 120 11.48 1.14 -2.82
C LYS A 120 10.32 1.41 -1.87
N GLY A 121 9.09 1.47 -2.37
CA GLY A 121 7.87 1.68 -1.57
C GLY A 121 7.71 0.59 -0.51
N GLU A 122 7.87 -0.68 -0.88
CA GLU A 122 7.77 -1.80 0.06
C GLU A 122 8.84 -1.77 1.14
N LEU A 123 10.08 -1.43 0.78
CA LEU A 123 11.16 -1.27 1.76
C LEU A 123 10.91 -0.09 2.72
N GLU A 124 10.35 1.02 2.23
CA GLU A 124 9.94 2.15 3.07
C GLU A 124 8.81 1.75 4.03
N ALA A 125 7.85 0.94 3.57
CA ALA A 125 6.77 0.38 4.39
C ALA A 125 7.34 -0.53 5.50
N ILE A 126 8.21 -1.49 5.15
CA ILE A 126 8.88 -2.39 6.11
C ILE A 126 9.60 -1.59 7.20
N ILE A 127 10.42 -0.60 6.81
CA ILE A 127 11.16 0.25 7.76
C ILE A 127 10.19 1.00 8.69
N SER A 128 9.12 1.56 8.14
CA SER A 128 8.11 2.26 8.92
C SER A 128 7.41 1.33 9.92
N TYR A 129 7.03 0.13 9.49
CA TYR A 129 6.29 -0.83 10.33
C TYR A 129 7.18 -1.44 11.41
N GLU A 130 8.43 -1.76 11.11
CA GLU A 130 9.43 -2.20 12.10
C GLU A 130 9.72 -1.09 13.13
N HIS A 131 9.71 0.18 12.71
CA HIS A 131 9.81 1.31 13.64
C HIS A 131 8.63 1.31 14.63
N ILE A 132 7.39 1.20 14.15
CA ILE A 132 6.20 1.15 15.01
C ILE A 132 6.25 -0.06 15.96
N LEU A 133 6.65 -1.23 15.44
CA LEU A 133 6.80 -2.47 16.21
C LEU A 133 7.73 -2.28 17.41
N SER A 134 8.81 -1.50 17.25
CA SER A 134 9.76 -1.19 18.33
C SER A 134 9.20 -0.26 19.43
N LYS A 135 8.07 0.42 19.17
CA LYS A 135 7.48 1.44 20.04
C LYS A 135 6.20 1.03 20.73
N THR A 136 5.52 0.00 20.24
CA THR A 136 4.23 -0.44 20.77
C THR A 136 4.34 -1.72 21.60
N VAL A 137 3.46 -1.85 22.60
CA VAL A 137 3.29 -3.08 23.39
C VAL A 137 1.92 -3.72 23.17
N ASP A 138 1.10 -3.13 22.30
CA ASP A 138 -0.23 -3.63 21.99
C ASP A 138 -0.12 -4.90 21.14
N LYS A 139 -0.60 -6.02 21.67
CA LYS A 139 -0.49 -7.34 21.02
C LYS A 139 -1.26 -7.42 19.70
N ALA A 140 -2.39 -6.73 19.55
CA ALA A 140 -3.16 -6.73 18.32
C ALA A 140 -2.40 -5.96 17.23
N ILE A 141 -1.84 -4.80 17.58
CA ILE A 141 -1.00 -4.02 16.66
C ILE A 141 0.26 -4.81 16.28
N ILE A 142 0.96 -5.40 17.25
CA ILE A 142 2.14 -6.24 17.01
C ILE A 142 1.82 -7.38 16.05
N LYS A 143 0.71 -8.09 16.26
CA LYS A 143 0.31 -9.19 15.38
C LYS A 143 0.05 -8.69 13.96
N THR A 144 -0.77 -7.65 13.81
CA THR A 144 -1.09 -7.08 12.50
C THR A 144 0.15 -6.57 11.78
N LEU A 145 1.06 -5.87 12.45
CA LEU A 145 2.30 -5.40 11.84
C LEU A 145 3.20 -6.55 11.40
N ASN A 146 3.32 -7.64 12.17
CA ASN A 146 4.10 -8.79 11.74
C ASN A 146 3.50 -9.48 10.51
N ASP A 147 2.16 -9.58 10.46
CA ASP A 147 1.46 -10.15 9.29
C ASP A 147 1.76 -9.26 8.05
N VAL A 148 1.57 -7.94 8.15
CA VAL A 148 1.81 -6.99 7.04
C VAL A 148 3.29 -6.93 6.64
N ILE A 149 4.23 -6.84 7.58
CA ILE A 149 5.68 -6.86 7.28
C ILE A 149 6.10 -8.15 6.55
N GLY A 150 5.44 -9.27 6.87
CA GLY A 150 5.65 -10.53 6.15
C GLY A 150 5.23 -10.41 4.69
N ASP A 151 4.00 -9.93 4.47
CA ASP A 151 3.43 -9.68 3.13
C ASP A 151 4.35 -8.69 2.34
N GLU A 152 4.81 -7.58 2.93
CA GLU A 152 5.71 -6.63 2.22
C GLU A 152 7.07 -7.23 1.84
N LYS A 153 7.62 -8.11 2.69
CA LYS A 153 8.86 -8.83 2.38
C LYS A 153 8.65 -9.79 1.21
N GLU A 154 7.49 -10.43 1.13
CA GLU A 154 7.11 -11.25 -0.03
C GLU A 154 6.97 -10.40 -1.29
N HIS A 155 6.30 -9.24 -1.22
CA HIS A 155 6.17 -8.29 -2.34
C HIS A 155 7.54 -7.87 -2.91
N VAL A 156 8.51 -7.55 -2.05
CA VAL A 156 9.89 -7.22 -2.47
C VAL A 156 10.51 -8.35 -3.30
N GLU A 157 10.34 -9.60 -2.89
CA GLU A 157 10.88 -10.75 -3.61
C GLU A 157 10.14 -11.03 -4.93
N GLU A 158 8.81 -10.87 -4.96
CA GLU A 158 8.03 -10.99 -6.19
C GLU A 158 8.43 -9.94 -7.24
N LEU A 159 8.60 -8.69 -6.82
CA LEU A 159 9.05 -7.60 -7.67
C LEU A 159 10.50 -7.77 -8.12
N THR A 160 11.38 -8.24 -7.23
CA THR A 160 12.78 -8.53 -7.56
C THR A 160 12.88 -9.64 -8.61
N LYS A 161 12.04 -10.68 -8.50
CA LYS A 161 11.93 -11.73 -9.52
C LYS A 161 11.50 -11.17 -10.88
N ILE A 162 10.58 -10.21 -10.91
CA ILE A 162 10.21 -9.51 -12.15
C ILE A 162 11.42 -8.75 -12.69
N LEU A 163 12.12 -8.00 -11.83
CA LEU A 163 13.29 -7.22 -12.21
C LEU A 163 14.37 -8.10 -12.84
N MET A 164 14.72 -9.23 -12.22
CA MET A 164 15.72 -10.19 -12.71
C MET A 164 15.32 -10.83 -14.05
N LYS A 165 14.01 -10.97 -14.30
CA LYS A 165 13.50 -11.57 -15.54
C LYS A 165 13.60 -10.62 -16.74
N TYR A 166 13.38 -9.32 -16.55
CA TYR A 166 13.25 -8.35 -17.66
C TYR A 166 14.37 -7.33 -17.74
N ASP A 167 15.14 -7.15 -16.67
CA ASP A 167 16.34 -6.35 -16.74
C ASP A 167 17.47 -7.19 -17.35
N LYS A 168 18.15 -6.63 -18.34
CA LYS A 168 19.27 -7.29 -19.02
C LYS A 168 20.54 -7.23 -18.17
N ASP A 169 20.61 -6.26 -17.26
CA ASP A 169 21.77 -5.99 -16.43
C ASP A 169 21.68 -6.84 -15.15
N LEU A 170 22.81 -7.43 -14.75
CA LEU A 170 22.87 -8.27 -13.56
C LEU A 170 22.94 -7.41 -12.30
N TYR A 171 22.26 -7.85 -11.24
CA TYR A 171 22.26 -7.18 -9.93
C TYR A 171 23.33 -7.74 -8.98
N GLY A 172 24.48 -8.15 -9.52
CA GLY A 172 25.60 -8.67 -8.74
C GLY A 172 25.37 -10.11 -8.26
N PRO A 173 25.29 -10.38 -6.94
CA PRO A 173 25.26 -11.75 -6.40
C PRO A 173 23.92 -12.49 -6.63
N ILE A 174 22.89 -11.82 -7.14
CA ILE A 174 21.61 -12.44 -7.47
C ILE A 174 21.58 -12.71 -8.99
N GLU A 175 21.48 -14.00 -9.35
CA GLU A 175 21.44 -14.47 -10.74
C GLU A 175 20.04 -15.00 -11.11
N PRO A 176 19.55 -14.77 -12.35
CA PRO A 176 18.19 -15.15 -12.81
C PRO A 176 17.81 -16.63 -12.70
#